data_AF-A0A7V9JTL3-F1
#
_entry.id   AF-A0A7V9JTL3-F1
#
_cell.length_a   1.000
_cell.length_b   1.000
_cell.length_c   1.000
_cell.angle_alpha   90.00
_cell.angle_beta   90.00
_cell.angle_gamma   90.00
#
_symmetry.space_group_name_H-M   'P 1'
#
loop_
_entity.id
_entity.type
_entity.pdbx_description
1 polymer ?
#
loop_
_entity_poly.entity_id
_entity_poly.type
_entity_poly.pdbx_seq_one_letter_code
_entity_poly.pdbx_strand_id
1 'polypeptide(L)'
;TSDPDALIAVGRFEEVVAKWPTSVQALSARVFLGRFDDLSATDRDSVIALMAEGRYDRALERWGKSHDYAMWPRHMLGLEAFIRGDTAEARRLFAVPPRSEFHQVNFHLVHYAIVPFLAGLDGDVAALDRTSALFESSRRYVYEQKPWYNAGYLSGKIDESGYLAQKHDRFAPADLLLLRGIRAERETRTDDALRDYRAYLALERWQRSAVVDPVLERFVSWRIDRLARGD
;
A
#
# COMPACT_ATOMS: atom_id res chain seq x y z
N THR A 1 -21.56 18.13 13.30
CA THR A 1 -20.18 18.57 12.98
C THR A 1 -19.64 17.59 11.95
N SER A 2 -19.03 18.06 10.86
CA SER A 2 -18.42 17.15 9.87
C SER A 2 -17.18 16.49 10.49
N ASP A 3 -17.02 15.19 10.30
CA ASP A 3 -15.85 14.40 10.72
C ASP A 3 -14.66 14.70 9.78
N PRO A 4 -13.45 15.01 10.28
CA PRO A 4 -12.28 15.24 9.43
C PRO A 4 -11.96 14.04 8.51
N ASP A 5 -12.21 12.80 8.93
CA ASP A 5 -11.94 11.62 8.10
C ASP A 5 -12.90 11.53 6.90
N ALA A 6 -14.14 12.00 7.08
CA ALA A 6 -15.12 12.12 6.01
C ALA A 6 -14.76 13.22 5.01
N LEU A 7 -14.16 14.32 5.47
CA LEU A 7 -13.68 15.39 4.58
C LEU A 7 -12.44 14.97 3.78
N ILE A 8 -11.49 14.25 4.41
CA ILE A 8 -10.37 13.61 3.69
C ILE A 8 -10.89 12.64 2.63
N ALA A 9 -11.94 11.87 2.96
CA ALA A 9 -12.54 10.89 2.04
C ALA A 9 -13.00 11.46 0.70
N VAL A 10 -13.30 12.76 0.66
CA VAL A 10 -13.82 13.46 -0.53
C VAL A 10 -12.88 14.58 -0.99
N GLY A 11 -11.61 14.54 -0.57
CA GLY A 11 -10.58 15.49 -1.01
C GLY A 11 -10.73 16.92 -0.47
N ARG A 12 -11.52 17.16 0.58
CA ARG A 12 -11.74 18.49 1.18
C ARG A 12 -10.64 18.87 2.19
N PHE A 13 -9.38 18.80 1.77
CA PHE A 13 -8.21 18.98 2.64
C PHE A 13 -8.10 20.36 3.26
N GLU A 14 -8.36 21.42 2.49
CA GLU A 14 -8.29 22.81 2.98
C GLU A 14 -9.20 23.03 4.20
N GLU A 15 -10.39 22.44 4.16
CA GLU A 15 -11.34 22.55 5.27
C GLU A 15 -10.88 21.78 6.51
N VAL A 16 -10.23 20.63 6.31
CA VAL A 16 -9.63 19.88 7.42
C VAL A 16 -8.54 20.70 8.10
N VAL A 17 -7.66 21.31 7.31
CA VAL A 17 -6.57 22.17 7.83
C VAL A 17 -7.14 23.39 8.56
N ALA A 18 -8.20 24.03 8.02
CA ALA A 18 -8.81 25.20 8.63
C ALA A 18 -9.53 24.89 9.95
N LYS A 19 -10.25 23.77 10.03
CA LYS A 19 -11.08 23.42 11.20
C LYS A 19 -10.32 22.68 12.30
N TRP A 20 -9.30 21.88 11.95
CA TRP A 20 -8.54 21.07 12.91
C TRP A 20 -7.02 21.18 12.70
N PRO A 21 -6.45 22.39 12.78
CA PRO A 21 -5.07 22.66 12.34
C PRO A 21 -3.99 21.83 13.04
N THR A 22 -4.26 21.30 14.24
CA THR A 22 -3.30 20.51 15.04
C THR A 22 -3.56 19.01 15.03
N SER A 23 -4.56 18.53 14.28
CA SER A 23 -4.90 17.11 14.21
C SER A 23 -3.95 16.33 13.30
N VAL A 24 -3.85 15.01 13.50
CA VAL A 24 -3.14 14.11 12.57
C VAL A 24 -3.77 14.14 11.17
N GLN A 25 -5.09 14.32 11.08
CA GLN A 25 -5.80 14.53 9.82
C GLN A 25 -5.34 15.80 9.10
N ALA A 26 -5.07 16.88 9.81
CA ALA A 26 -4.51 18.10 9.21
C ALA A 26 -3.07 17.92 8.75
N LEU A 27 -2.25 17.12 9.46
CA LEU A 27 -0.94 16.70 8.95
C LEU A 27 -1.08 15.95 7.62
N SER A 28 -1.91 14.91 7.55
CA SER A 28 -2.15 14.18 6.30
C SER A 28 -2.69 15.09 5.19
N ALA A 29 -3.62 16.00 5.51
CA ALA A 29 -4.17 16.96 4.56
C ALA A 29 -3.10 17.91 4.00
N ARG A 30 -2.20 18.45 4.84
CA ARG A 30 -1.06 19.27 4.39
C ARG A 30 -0.12 18.50 3.48
N VAL A 31 0.15 17.23 3.80
CA VAL A 31 0.96 16.34 2.97
C VAL A 31 0.29 16.08 1.61
N PHE A 32 -1.01 15.83 1.57
CA PHE A 32 -1.75 15.71 0.30
C PHE A 32 -1.70 17.00 -0.54
N LEU A 33 -1.75 18.16 0.11
CA LEU A 33 -1.64 19.47 -0.54
C LEU A 33 -0.21 19.86 -0.92
N GLY A 34 0.80 19.06 -0.57
CA GLY A 34 2.22 19.39 -0.79
C GLY A 34 2.73 20.56 0.06
N ARG A 35 2.01 20.95 1.11
CA ARG A 35 2.36 22.08 1.99
C ARG A 35 3.31 21.66 3.12
N PHE A 36 4.48 21.14 2.76
CA PHE A 36 5.49 20.73 3.73
C PHE A 36 6.05 21.91 4.53
N ASP A 37 6.01 23.12 3.97
CA ASP A 37 6.43 24.35 4.65
C ASP A 37 5.53 24.77 5.81
N ASP A 38 4.28 24.30 5.82
CA ASP A 38 3.33 24.54 6.90
C ASP A 38 3.50 23.57 8.08
N LEU A 39 4.41 22.59 7.98
CA LEU A 39 4.62 21.57 9.01
C LEU A 39 5.55 22.09 10.11
N SER A 40 5.15 21.84 11.37
CA SER A 40 6.04 22.04 12.51
C SER A 40 7.26 21.12 12.43
N ALA A 41 8.34 21.44 13.15
CA ALA A 41 9.52 20.57 13.19
C ALA A 41 9.18 19.14 13.66
N THR A 42 8.25 19.00 14.61
CA THR A 42 7.77 17.69 15.08
C THR A 42 6.97 16.96 14.00
N ASP A 43 6.11 17.67 13.25
CA ASP A 43 5.32 17.08 12.17
C ASP A 43 6.19 16.64 10.99
N ARG A 44 7.26 17.40 10.67
CA ARG A 44 8.25 17.01 9.64
C ARG A 44 9.00 15.72 9.99
N ASP A 45 9.13 15.40 11.28
CA ASP A 45 9.74 14.16 11.76
C ASP A 45 8.72 13.00 11.92
N SER A 46 7.45 13.23 11.60
CA SER A 46 6.44 12.18 11.54
C SER A 46 6.74 11.19 10.41
N VAL A 47 6.33 9.93 10.56
CA VAL A 47 6.49 8.93 9.49
C VAL A 47 5.76 9.35 8.21
N ILE A 48 4.58 9.99 8.32
CA ILE A 48 3.79 10.43 7.16
C ILE A 48 4.56 11.47 6.35
N ALA A 49 5.11 12.49 7.00
CA ALA A 49 5.89 13.51 6.31
C ALA A 49 7.18 12.94 5.72
N LEU A 50 7.95 12.16 6.49
CA LEU A 50 9.19 11.56 6.03
C LEU A 50 8.98 10.63 4.83
N MET A 51 7.92 9.82 4.84
CA MET A 51 7.59 8.96 3.70
C MET A 51 7.19 9.79 2.47
N ALA A 52 6.37 10.84 2.63
CA ALA A 52 5.96 11.67 1.51
C ALA A 52 7.10 12.52 0.91
N GLU A 53 8.08 12.93 1.71
CA GLU A 53 9.29 13.65 1.26
C GLU A 53 10.38 12.71 0.68
N GLY A 54 10.15 11.40 0.64
CA GLY A 54 11.14 10.44 0.14
C GLY A 54 12.28 10.13 1.11
N ARG A 55 12.16 10.50 2.39
CA ARG A 55 13.20 10.34 3.43
C ARG A 55 13.07 8.98 4.14
N TYR A 56 13.04 7.91 3.36
CA TYR A 56 12.71 6.56 3.84
C TYR A 56 13.71 6.00 4.85
N ASP A 57 15.01 6.23 4.65
CA ASP A 57 16.05 5.78 5.60
C ASP A 57 15.89 6.45 6.96
N ARG A 58 15.59 7.75 6.98
CA ARG A 58 15.30 8.49 8.21
C ARG A 58 14.02 8.01 8.87
N ALA A 59 12.98 7.71 8.09
CA ALA A 59 11.76 7.10 8.59
C ALA A 59 12.06 5.74 9.24
N LEU A 60 12.89 4.90 8.62
CA LEU A 60 13.30 3.60 9.17
C LEU A 60 14.12 3.77 10.45
N GLU A 61 15.08 4.69 10.49
CA GLU A 61 15.90 4.96 11.67
C GLU A 61 15.02 5.36 12.87
N ARG A 62 14.06 6.27 12.64
CA ARG A 62 13.21 6.84 13.68
C ARG A 62 12.09 5.89 14.11
N TRP A 63 11.46 5.21 13.15
CA TRP A 63 10.22 4.45 13.34
C TRP A 63 10.37 2.94 13.16
N GLY A 64 11.57 2.43 12.85
CA GLY A 64 11.81 1.01 12.56
C GLY A 64 11.58 0.04 13.73
N LYS A 65 11.35 0.56 14.94
CA LYS A 65 10.94 -0.21 16.13
C LYS A 65 9.45 -0.10 16.46
N SER A 66 8.71 0.76 15.75
CA SER A 66 7.26 0.95 15.96
C SER A 66 6.50 -0.26 15.43
N HIS A 67 5.59 -0.84 16.22
CA HIS A 67 4.76 -1.95 15.76
C HIS A 67 3.82 -1.54 14.62
N ASP A 68 3.34 -0.29 14.66
CA ASP A 68 2.36 0.22 13.72
C ASP A 68 3.00 0.77 12.44
N TYR A 69 4.18 1.38 12.54
CA TYR A 69 4.76 2.15 11.44
C TYR A 69 6.06 1.57 10.86
N ALA A 70 6.76 0.66 11.55
CA ALA A 70 8.06 0.18 11.09
C ALA A 70 8.01 -0.46 9.70
N MET A 71 6.89 -1.10 9.35
CA MET A 71 6.77 -1.81 8.08
C MET A 71 6.67 -0.88 6.88
N TRP A 72 6.21 0.36 7.03
CA TRP A 72 6.05 1.27 5.90
C TRP A 72 7.39 1.64 5.22
N PRO A 73 8.40 2.20 5.93
CA PRO A 73 9.69 2.46 5.32
C PRO A 73 10.42 1.17 4.92
N ARG A 74 10.20 0.07 5.64
CA ARG A 74 10.77 -1.25 5.27
C ARG A 74 10.22 -1.74 3.93
N HIS A 75 8.92 -1.60 3.68
CA HIS A 75 8.33 -1.94 2.40
C HIS A 75 8.88 -1.06 1.27
N MET A 76 9.02 0.25 1.49
CA MET A 76 9.59 1.13 0.48
C MET A 76 11.04 0.77 0.13
N LEU A 77 11.90 0.66 1.15
CA LEU A 77 13.31 0.32 0.96
C LEU A 77 13.49 -1.10 0.40
N GLY A 78 12.64 -2.04 0.81
CA GLY A 78 12.63 -3.40 0.29
C GLY A 78 12.24 -3.44 -1.19
N LEU A 79 11.25 -2.63 -1.60
CA LEU A 79 10.87 -2.48 -3.00
C LEU A 79 12.03 -1.89 -3.82
N GLU A 80 12.69 -0.85 -3.32
CA GLU A 80 13.84 -0.27 -4.01
C GLU A 80 15.02 -1.24 -4.12
N ALA A 81 15.28 -2.05 -3.09
CA ALA A 81 16.28 -3.12 -3.15
C ALA A 81 15.91 -4.16 -4.23
N PHE A 82 14.64 -4.58 -4.27
CA PHE A 82 14.14 -5.52 -5.27
C PHE A 82 14.31 -4.99 -6.70
N ILE A 83 13.94 -3.72 -6.93
CA ILE A 83 14.05 -3.07 -8.25
C ILE A 83 15.51 -3.03 -8.74
N ARG A 84 16.47 -2.89 -7.82
CA ARG A 84 17.91 -2.93 -8.14
C ARG A 84 18.47 -4.35 -8.29
N GLY A 85 17.65 -5.39 -8.09
CA GLY A 85 18.08 -6.79 -8.14
C GLY A 85 18.72 -7.31 -6.85
N ASP A 86 18.71 -6.54 -5.75
CA ASP A 86 19.19 -7.00 -4.44
C ASP A 86 18.06 -7.72 -3.68
N THR A 87 17.77 -8.94 -4.12
CA THR A 87 16.64 -9.72 -3.60
C THR A 87 16.87 -10.22 -2.18
N ALA A 88 18.13 -10.39 -1.76
CA ALA A 88 18.48 -10.73 -0.39
C ALA A 88 18.10 -9.60 0.58
N GLU A 89 18.49 -8.36 0.26
CA GLU A 89 18.15 -7.19 1.07
C GLU A 89 16.64 -6.92 1.04
N ALA A 90 16.00 -7.04 -0.13
CA ALA A 90 14.55 -6.92 -0.25
C ALA A 90 13.81 -7.88 0.71
N ARG A 91 14.19 -9.17 0.71
CA ARG A 91 13.61 -10.18 1.61
C ARG A 91 13.84 -9.82 3.09
N ARG A 92 15.04 -9.35 3.45
CA ARG A 92 15.35 -8.94 4.83
C ARG A 92 14.50 -7.76 5.29
N LEU A 93 14.23 -6.80 4.40
CA LEU A 93 13.41 -5.63 4.70
C LEU A 93 11.91 -5.98 4.74
N PHE A 94 11.43 -6.83 3.82
CA PHE A 94 10.04 -7.29 3.82
C PHE A 94 9.68 -8.21 4.98
N ALA A 95 10.67 -8.89 5.57
CA ALA A 95 10.44 -9.75 6.73
C ALA A 95 9.78 -8.96 7.89
N VAL A 96 8.67 -9.50 8.40
CA VAL A 96 8.00 -8.95 9.57
C VAL A 96 8.85 -9.24 10.80
N PRO A 97 9.16 -8.23 11.63
CA PRO A 97 9.83 -8.48 12.90
C PRO A 97 9.02 -9.44 13.77
N PRO A 98 9.67 -10.35 14.52
CA PRO A 98 8.99 -11.24 15.45
C PRO A 98 8.05 -10.45 16.38
N ARG A 99 6.87 -11.00 16.66
CA ARG A 99 5.81 -10.39 17.50
C ARG A 99 5.15 -9.14 16.92
N SER A 100 5.54 -8.70 15.73
CA SER A 100 4.84 -7.62 15.02
C SER A 100 3.79 -8.16 14.04
N GLU A 101 3.67 -9.48 13.87
CA GLU A 101 2.66 -10.07 12.99
C GLU A 101 1.26 -9.53 13.29
N PHE A 102 0.59 -9.07 12.24
CA PHE A 102 -0.78 -8.55 12.31
C PHE A 102 -0.96 -7.19 13.02
N HIS A 103 0.10 -6.39 13.11
CA HIS A 103 0.04 -4.98 13.57
C HIS A 103 0.12 -3.93 12.43
N GLN A 104 0.18 -4.39 11.17
CA GLN A 104 0.32 -3.61 9.94
C GLN A 104 -1.02 -3.26 9.25
N VAL A 105 -2.05 -2.83 9.99
CA VAL A 105 -3.43 -2.64 9.48
C VAL A 105 -3.46 -1.88 8.14
N ASN A 106 -2.64 -0.84 8.02
CA ASN A 106 -2.62 0.06 6.85
C ASN A 106 -1.74 -0.43 5.68
N PHE A 107 -1.03 -1.55 5.82
CA PHE A 107 -0.09 -2.03 4.79
C PHE A 107 -0.44 -3.43 4.28
N HIS A 108 -1.67 -3.86 4.50
CA HIS A 108 -2.13 -5.20 4.16
C HIS A 108 -2.00 -5.51 2.66
N LEU A 109 -2.26 -4.55 1.76
CA LEU A 109 -2.11 -4.74 0.31
C LEU A 109 -0.65 -4.97 -0.08
N VAL A 110 0.27 -4.13 0.41
CA VAL A 110 1.69 -4.31 0.18
C VAL A 110 2.17 -5.64 0.74
N HIS A 111 1.81 -5.92 1.98
CA HIS A 111 2.38 -7.04 2.72
C HIS A 111 1.85 -8.40 2.27
N TYR A 112 0.56 -8.51 1.90
CA TYR A 112 -0.08 -9.79 1.58
C TYR A 112 -0.45 -9.97 0.10
N ALA A 113 -0.27 -8.95 -0.74
CA ALA A 113 -0.41 -9.09 -2.19
C ALA A 113 0.91 -8.79 -2.91
N ILE A 114 1.47 -7.59 -2.73
CA ILE A 114 2.66 -7.16 -3.49
C ILE A 114 3.89 -7.97 -3.12
N VAL A 115 4.23 -8.09 -1.82
CA VAL A 115 5.44 -8.80 -1.40
C VAL A 115 5.43 -10.28 -1.87
N PRO A 116 4.35 -11.07 -1.70
CA PRO A 116 4.27 -12.40 -2.26
C PRO A 116 4.33 -12.44 -3.80
N PHE A 117 3.75 -11.45 -4.47
CA PHE A 117 3.87 -11.32 -5.92
C PHE A 117 5.32 -11.09 -6.37
N LEU A 118 6.04 -10.17 -5.71
CA LEU A 118 7.47 -9.93 -5.95
C LEU A 118 8.32 -11.19 -5.71
N ALA A 119 8.01 -11.95 -4.66
CA ALA A 119 8.67 -13.24 -4.42
C ALA A 119 8.43 -14.23 -5.58
N GLY A 120 7.24 -14.24 -6.17
CA GLY A 120 6.92 -15.01 -7.37
C GLY A 120 7.75 -14.59 -8.60
N LEU A 121 7.96 -13.29 -8.80
CA LEU A 121 8.86 -12.78 -9.85
C LEU A 121 10.33 -13.20 -9.63
N ASP A 122 10.71 -13.47 -8.39
CA ASP A 122 12.04 -13.97 -7.97
C ASP A 122 12.07 -15.51 -7.79
N GLY A 123 11.11 -16.21 -8.40
CA GLY A 123 11.08 -17.68 -8.51
C GLY A 123 10.27 -18.42 -7.45
N ASP A 124 9.79 -17.76 -6.39
CA ASP A 124 8.91 -18.37 -5.38
C ASP A 124 7.43 -18.25 -5.79
N VAL A 125 7.07 -18.96 -6.86
CA VAL A 125 5.74 -18.91 -7.47
C VAL A 125 4.59 -19.30 -6.51
N ALA A 126 4.91 -20.02 -5.42
CA ALA A 126 3.94 -20.48 -4.43
C ALA A 126 3.68 -19.45 -3.31
N ALA A 127 4.37 -18.30 -3.27
CA ALA A 127 4.25 -17.32 -2.19
C ALA A 127 2.82 -16.76 -2.03
N LEU A 128 2.15 -16.45 -3.15
CA LEU A 128 0.75 -15.98 -3.14
C LEU A 128 -0.21 -17.05 -2.64
N ASP A 129 -0.03 -18.31 -3.06
CA ASP A 129 -0.89 -19.42 -2.64
C ASP A 129 -0.76 -19.69 -1.14
N ARG A 130 0.46 -19.63 -0.59
CA ARG A 130 0.68 -19.73 0.87
C ARG A 130 0.00 -18.58 1.62
N THR A 131 0.04 -17.37 1.07
CA THR A 131 -0.64 -16.21 1.67
C THR A 131 -2.16 -16.39 1.65
N SER A 132 -2.72 -16.89 0.55
CA SER A 132 -4.14 -17.22 0.47
C SER A 132 -4.54 -18.30 1.48
N ALA A 133 -3.75 -19.38 1.58
CA ALA A 133 -4.01 -20.47 2.52
C ALA A 133 -3.97 -20.01 3.99
N LEU A 134 -3.07 -19.08 4.33
CA LEU A 134 -2.97 -18.50 5.67
C LEU A 134 -4.28 -17.80 6.08
N PHE A 135 -4.81 -16.91 5.22
CA PHE A 135 -6.03 -16.16 5.53
C PHE A 135 -7.28 -17.02 5.49
N GLU A 136 -7.33 -18.03 4.63
CA GLU A 136 -8.46 -18.96 4.60
C GLU A 136 -8.53 -19.85 5.85
N SER A 137 -7.39 -20.38 6.28
CA SER A 137 -7.35 -21.40 7.35
C SER A 137 -7.45 -20.83 8.77
N SER A 138 -6.82 -19.68 9.04
CA SER A 138 -6.57 -19.26 10.43
C SER A 138 -6.64 -17.76 10.68
N ARG A 139 -6.64 -16.93 9.63
CA ARG A 139 -6.53 -15.46 9.76
C ARG A 139 -7.64 -14.68 9.06
N ARG A 140 -8.75 -15.32 8.71
CA ARG A 140 -9.84 -14.73 7.90
C ARG A 140 -10.30 -13.35 8.38
N TYR A 141 -10.42 -13.15 9.69
CA TYR A 141 -10.98 -11.93 10.29
C TYR A 141 -9.95 -10.84 10.60
N VAL A 142 -8.67 -11.06 10.28
CA VAL A 142 -7.64 -10.05 10.50
C VAL A 142 -7.87 -8.85 9.59
N TYR A 143 -7.74 -7.64 10.15
CA TYR A 143 -7.95 -6.35 9.47
C TYR A 143 -9.26 -6.28 8.69
N GLU A 144 -10.36 -6.64 9.35
CA GLU A 144 -11.70 -6.57 8.75
C GLU A 144 -11.82 -7.42 7.46
N GLN A 145 -11.01 -8.49 7.37
CA GLN A 145 -10.96 -9.43 6.25
C GLN A 145 -10.29 -8.90 4.97
N LYS A 146 -9.73 -7.68 4.94
CA LYS A 146 -9.09 -7.13 3.73
C LYS A 146 -8.03 -8.04 3.11
N PRO A 147 -7.08 -8.62 3.88
CA PRO A 147 -6.11 -9.56 3.28
C PRO A 147 -6.77 -10.82 2.72
N TRP A 148 -7.85 -11.30 3.33
CA TRP A 148 -8.60 -12.46 2.82
C TRP A 148 -9.26 -12.14 1.48
N TYR A 149 -9.86 -10.96 1.33
CA TYR A 149 -10.39 -10.50 0.04
C TYR A 149 -9.29 -10.37 -1.01
N ASN A 150 -8.16 -9.75 -0.67
CA ASN A 150 -7.03 -9.56 -1.59
C ASN A 150 -6.48 -10.91 -2.08
N ALA A 151 -6.19 -11.83 -1.17
CA ALA A 151 -5.65 -13.14 -1.52
C ALA A 151 -6.68 -14.04 -2.21
N GLY A 152 -7.95 -13.97 -1.79
CA GLY A 152 -9.06 -14.68 -2.43
C GLY A 152 -9.28 -14.23 -3.87
N TYR A 153 -9.15 -12.93 -4.15
CA TYR A 153 -9.24 -12.40 -5.52
C TYR A 153 -8.06 -12.86 -6.40
N LEU A 154 -6.82 -12.77 -5.88
CA LEU A 154 -5.62 -13.18 -6.61
C LEU A 154 -5.54 -14.70 -6.86
N SER A 155 -6.19 -15.51 -6.03
CA SER A 155 -6.33 -16.96 -6.23
C SER A 155 -7.57 -17.37 -7.04
N GLY A 156 -8.40 -16.40 -7.45
CA GLY A 156 -9.62 -16.66 -8.22
C GLY A 156 -10.79 -17.23 -7.40
N LYS A 157 -10.68 -17.31 -6.07
CA LYS A 157 -11.75 -17.76 -5.17
C LYS A 157 -12.82 -16.70 -4.95
N ILE A 158 -12.47 -15.43 -5.12
CA ILE A 158 -13.37 -14.28 -5.03
C ILE A 158 -13.33 -13.59 -6.39
N ASP A 159 -14.48 -13.36 -6.99
CA ASP A 159 -14.60 -12.59 -8.23
C ASP A 159 -14.66 -11.07 -7.95
N GLU A 160 -14.73 -10.26 -9.00
CA GLU A 160 -14.78 -8.80 -8.85
C GLU A 160 -16.00 -8.34 -8.05
N SER A 161 -17.17 -8.94 -8.30
CA SER A 161 -18.40 -8.61 -7.58
C SER A 161 -18.30 -8.95 -6.09
N GLY A 162 -17.75 -10.11 -5.75
CA GLY A 162 -17.52 -10.51 -4.37
C GLY A 162 -16.48 -9.63 -3.68
N TYR A 163 -15.44 -9.20 -4.39
CA TYR A 163 -14.43 -8.29 -3.85
C TYR A 163 -15.01 -6.91 -3.52
N LEU A 164 -15.83 -6.34 -4.40
CA LEU A 164 -16.47 -5.04 -4.19
C LEU A 164 -17.62 -5.09 -3.17
N ALA A 165 -18.12 -6.28 -2.85
CA ALA A 165 -19.14 -6.48 -1.81
C ALA A 165 -18.56 -6.50 -0.38
N GLN A 166 -17.25 -6.35 -0.21
CA GLN A 166 -16.63 -6.28 1.11
C GLN A 166 -17.17 -5.11 1.93
N LYS A 167 -17.37 -5.32 3.23
CA LYS A 167 -17.89 -4.26 4.11
C LYS A 167 -16.78 -3.27 4.45
N HIS A 168 -17.15 -1.99 4.56
CA HIS A 168 -16.34 -0.91 5.12
C HIS A 168 -15.04 -0.56 4.40
N ASP A 169 -14.87 -0.94 3.13
CA ASP A 169 -13.69 -0.55 2.37
C ASP A 169 -13.98 0.47 1.26
N ARG A 170 -13.81 1.75 1.57
CA ARG A 170 -13.93 2.83 0.59
C ARG A 170 -12.85 2.77 -0.49
N PHE A 171 -11.74 2.08 -0.24
CA PHE A 171 -10.60 1.97 -1.16
C PHE A 171 -10.65 0.69 -2.01
N ALA A 172 -11.62 -0.20 -1.78
CA ALA A 172 -11.77 -1.43 -2.56
C ALA A 172 -11.76 -1.22 -4.08
N PRO A 173 -12.39 -0.18 -4.66
CA PRO A 173 -12.28 0.07 -6.09
C PRO A 173 -10.84 0.34 -6.56
N ALA A 174 -10.06 1.08 -5.79
CA ALA A 174 -8.66 1.37 -6.11
C ALA A 174 -7.79 0.12 -5.94
N ASP A 175 -7.96 -0.60 -4.82
CA ASP A 175 -7.22 -1.84 -4.56
C ASP A 175 -7.52 -2.91 -5.61
N LEU A 176 -8.76 -3.00 -6.09
CA LEU A 176 -9.15 -3.93 -7.16
C LEU A 176 -8.40 -3.65 -8.47
N LEU A 177 -8.17 -2.39 -8.84
CA LEU A 177 -7.38 -2.06 -10.04
C LEU A 177 -5.94 -2.60 -9.91
N LEU A 178 -5.33 -2.44 -8.73
CA LEU A 178 -4.00 -2.97 -8.47
C LEU A 178 -3.98 -4.50 -8.55
N LEU A 179 -4.93 -5.16 -7.89
CA LEU A 179 -5.03 -6.62 -7.86
C LEU A 179 -5.34 -7.21 -9.23
N ARG A 180 -6.17 -6.54 -10.04
CA ARG A 180 -6.39 -6.89 -11.45
C ARG A 180 -5.11 -6.81 -12.25
N GLY A 181 -4.32 -5.74 -12.07
CA GLY A 181 -3.02 -5.59 -12.69
C GLY A 181 -2.09 -6.75 -12.37
N ILE A 182 -1.94 -7.07 -11.08
CA ILE A 182 -1.13 -8.20 -10.60
C ILE A 182 -1.61 -9.53 -11.18
N ARG A 183 -2.92 -9.77 -11.18
CA ARG A 183 -3.50 -11.02 -11.71
C ARG A 183 -3.29 -11.16 -13.22
N ALA A 184 -3.56 -10.11 -13.99
CA ALA A 184 -3.35 -10.09 -15.42
C ALA A 184 -1.88 -10.34 -15.77
N GLU A 185 -0.96 -9.74 -15.01
CA GLU A 185 0.47 -9.94 -15.19
C GLU A 185 0.91 -11.39 -14.95
N ARG A 186 0.41 -12.02 -13.87
CA ARG A 186 0.64 -13.46 -13.60
C ARG A 186 0.11 -14.37 -14.70
N GLU A 187 -0.98 -13.98 -15.32
CA GLU A 187 -1.63 -14.69 -16.43
C GLU A 187 -1.02 -14.31 -17.80
N THR A 188 0.09 -13.57 -17.83
CA THR A 188 0.78 -13.08 -19.05
C THR A 188 -0.08 -12.19 -19.95
N ARG A 189 -1.11 -11.55 -19.40
CA ARG A 189 -2.00 -10.59 -20.07
C ARG A 189 -1.47 -9.16 -19.91
N THR A 190 -0.34 -8.86 -20.56
CA THR A 190 0.40 -7.60 -20.40
C THR A 190 -0.45 -6.34 -20.64
N ASP A 191 -1.25 -6.31 -21.70
CA ASP A 191 -2.07 -5.13 -22.02
C ASP A 191 -3.13 -4.84 -20.95
N ASP A 192 -3.75 -5.90 -20.41
CA ASP A 192 -4.69 -5.78 -19.30
C ASP A 192 -4.00 -5.28 -18.02
N ALA A 193 -2.81 -5.80 -17.73
CA ALA A 193 -2.02 -5.37 -16.59
C ALA A 193 -1.65 -3.87 -16.69
N LEU A 194 -1.15 -3.44 -17.86
CA LEU A 194 -0.83 -2.05 -18.13
C LEU A 194 -2.05 -1.13 -18.03
N ARG A 195 -3.20 -1.53 -18.57
CA ARG A 195 -4.45 -0.77 -18.45
C ARG A 195 -4.81 -0.55 -16.98
N ASP A 196 -4.82 -1.60 -16.19
CA ASP A 196 -5.33 -1.54 -14.81
C ASP A 196 -4.34 -0.81 -13.88
N TYR A 197 -3.02 -0.98 -14.06
CA TYR A 197 -2.00 -0.19 -13.38
C TYR A 197 -2.07 1.32 -13.71
N ARG A 198 -2.27 1.67 -14.99
CA ARG A 198 -2.44 3.08 -15.38
C ARG A 198 -3.74 3.66 -14.82
N ALA A 199 -4.82 2.89 -14.83
CA ALA A 199 -6.09 3.30 -14.22
C ALA A 199 -5.93 3.58 -12.72
N TYR A 200 -5.15 2.77 -11.99
CA TYR A 200 -4.83 3.02 -10.58
C TYR A 200 -4.11 4.35 -10.38
N LEU A 201 -3.06 4.65 -11.16
CA LEU A 201 -2.33 5.91 -11.05
C LEU A 201 -3.13 7.13 -11.49
N ALA A 202 -4.13 6.94 -12.36
CA ALA A 202 -5.02 8.00 -12.81
C ALA A 202 -6.05 8.44 -11.75
N LEU A 203 -6.30 7.62 -10.71
CA LEU A 203 -7.14 8.02 -9.57
C LEU A 203 -6.48 9.18 -8.81
N GLU A 204 -7.26 10.03 -8.16
CA GLU A 204 -6.73 10.99 -7.19
C GLU A 204 -6.12 10.25 -5.99
N ARG A 205 -5.07 10.81 -5.37
CA ARG A 205 -4.36 10.12 -4.27
C ARG A 205 -5.27 9.74 -3.10
N TRP A 206 -6.24 10.58 -2.76
CA TRP A 206 -7.21 10.31 -1.68
C TRP A 206 -8.25 9.24 -2.02
N GLN A 207 -8.40 8.90 -3.31
CA GLN A 207 -9.23 7.76 -3.72
C GLN A 207 -8.48 6.43 -3.55
N ARG A 208 -7.15 6.47 -3.40
CA ARG A 208 -6.29 5.30 -3.29
C ARG A 208 -5.96 4.92 -1.86
N SER A 209 -5.80 5.90 -0.96
CA SER A 209 -5.46 5.67 0.44
C SER A 209 -5.81 6.87 1.32
N ALA A 210 -5.89 6.65 2.64
CA ALA A 210 -6.11 7.70 3.64
C ALA A 210 -4.87 8.57 3.89
N VAL A 211 -3.70 8.10 3.42
CA VAL A 211 -2.42 8.80 3.48
C VAL A 211 -1.73 8.70 2.12
N VAL A 212 -0.79 9.61 1.84
CA VAL A 212 0.06 9.48 0.65
C VAL A 212 0.95 8.25 0.82
N ASP A 213 0.69 7.18 0.07
CA ASP A 213 1.47 5.94 0.11
C ASP A 213 2.44 5.84 -1.08
N PRO A 214 3.71 6.22 -0.90
CA PRO A 214 4.69 6.17 -1.98
C PRO A 214 5.03 4.74 -2.41
N VAL A 215 4.78 3.72 -1.57
CA VAL A 215 5.12 2.33 -1.89
C VAL A 215 4.28 1.83 -3.05
N LEU A 216 2.96 2.05 -3.00
CA LEU A 216 2.04 1.65 -4.05
C LEU A 216 2.30 2.44 -5.34
N GLU A 217 2.49 3.76 -5.25
CA GLU A 217 2.81 4.60 -6.43
C GLU A 217 4.09 4.12 -7.10
N ARG A 218 5.13 3.83 -6.32
CA ARG A 218 6.42 3.36 -6.82
C ARG A 218 6.32 1.99 -7.47
N PHE A 219 5.64 1.04 -6.81
CA PHE A 219 5.46 -0.31 -7.33
C PHE A 219 4.75 -0.28 -8.68
N VAL A 220 3.63 0.44 -8.77
CA VAL A 220 2.83 0.52 -10.00
C VAL A 220 3.60 1.20 -11.12
N SER A 221 4.29 2.30 -10.84
CA SER A 221 5.12 3.00 -11.83
C SER A 221 6.22 2.08 -12.37
N TRP A 222 6.91 1.35 -11.49
CA TRP A 222 7.93 0.38 -11.88
C TRP A 222 7.37 -0.75 -12.76
N ARG A 223 6.21 -1.33 -12.39
CA ARG A 223 5.59 -2.39 -13.21
C ARG A 223 5.20 -1.86 -14.59
N ILE A 224 4.63 -0.66 -14.68
CA ILE A 224 4.31 -0.04 -15.98
C ILE A 224 5.58 0.09 -16.83
N ASP A 225 6.67 0.63 -16.27
CA ASP A 225 7.92 0.82 -17.00
C ASP A 225 8.53 -0.50 -17.48
N ARG A 226 8.46 -1.55 -16.67
CA ARG A 226 8.95 -2.91 -17.01
C ARG A 226 8.13 -3.56 -18.10
N LEU A 227 6.82 -3.62 -17.93
CA LEU A 227 5.91 -4.25 -18.88
C LEU A 227 5.90 -3.51 -20.23
N ALA A 228 6.02 -2.18 -20.24
CA ALA A 228 6.13 -1.40 -21.47
C ALA A 228 7.43 -1.67 -22.26
N ARG A 229 8.48 -2.19 -21.60
CA ARG A 229 9.74 -2.61 -22.25
C ARG A 229 9.70 -4.07 -22.71
N GLY A 230 8.68 -4.83 -22.33
CA GLY A 230 8.57 -6.26 -22.61
C GLY A 230 9.37 -7.15 -21.65
N ASP A 231 9.69 -6.64 -20.45
CA ASP A 231 10.48 -7.36 -19.44
C ASP A 231 9.67 -7.90 -18.24
#